data_AF-A0A453DHE9-F1
#
_entry.id   AF-A0A453DHE9-F1
#
_cell.length_a   1.000
_cell.length_b   1.000
_cell.length_c   1.000
_cell.angle_alpha   90.00
_cell.angle_beta   90.00
_cell.angle_gamma   90.00
#
_symmetry.space_group_name_H-M   'P 1'
#
loop_
_entity.id
_entity.type
_entity.pdbx_description
1 polymer ?
#
loop_
_entity_poly.entity_id
_entity_poly.type
_entity_poly.pdbx_seq_one_letter_code
_entity_poly.pdbx_strand_id
1 'polypeptide(L)'
;QALIFHHLGRSWRKPAQSPSDPEHTRILHLFGDSEVCAFSIHNLLQAGKSYGLAAGSWVGPYAMCRAWQTLIRTNREQPEVINRNESFPMALYVVSGDEDGERGGAPVVCIDVAAQLCYDFNKDQSAWSPILLLVPLVLGLDKINPRYIPLLKETFTFPQSLGILGGKPGASTYIAGVQDDRALYLDPHEVQMAVNIASDNLEADTSSYHCSTVRDMPLDLIDPSLAIGFYCRDKGELLSLRFMSRVIQILVS
;
A
#
# COMPACT_ATOMS: atom_id res chain seq x y z
N GLN A 1 5.27 -3.04 -2.22
CA GLN A 1 5.96 -1.87 -2.82
C GLN A 1 6.63 -0.95 -1.80
N ALA A 2 5.93 -0.42 -0.78
CA ALA A 2 6.53 0.54 0.18
C ALA A 2 7.81 0.02 0.86
N LEU A 3 7.82 -1.24 1.30
CA LEU A 3 9.00 -1.89 1.90
C LEU A 3 10.20 -1.98 0.94
N ILE A 4 9.95 -2.21 -0.36
CA ILE A 4 10.99 -2.20 -1.39
C ILE A 4 11.59 -0.79 -1.52
N PHE A 5 10.76 0.25 -1.59
CA PHE A 5 11.25 1.63 -1.63
C PHE A 5 12.02 2.04 -0.37
N HIS A 6 11.61 1.53 0.78
CA HIS A 6 12.25 1.81 2.04
C HIS A 6 13.65 1.16 2.13
N HIS A 7 13.74 -0.16 1.95
CA HIS A 7 14.98 -0.91 2.15
C HIS A 7 15.91 -0.91 0.93
N LEU A 8 15.36 -1.01 -0.28
CA LEU A 8 16.13 -1.22 -1.52
C LEU A 8 16.16 0.04 -2.41
N GLY A 9 15.19 0.94 -2.23
CA GLY A 9 15.05 2.16 -3.03
C GLY A 9 14.25 1.95 -4.32
N ARG A 10 13.72 3.05 -4.88
CA ARG A 10 12.85 3.04 -6.07
C ARG A 10 13.55 2.59 -7.35
N SER A 11 14.86 2.79 -7.45
CA SER A 11 15.68 2.37 -8.59
C SER A 11 16.03 0.88 -8.59
N TRP A 12 15.82 0.18 -7.47
CA TRP A 12 16.12 -1.25 -7.38
C TRP A 12 15.29 -2.06 -8.37
N ARG A 13 15.91 -3.07 -8.97
CA ARG A 13 15.28 -4.03 -9.88
C ARG A 13 15.77 -5.43 -9.50
N LYS A 14 14.88 -6.43 -9.63
CA LYS A 14 15.26 -7.83 -9.41
C LYS A 14 16.38 -8.22 -10.40
N PRO A 15 17.51 -8.75 -9.92
CA PRO A 15 18.54 -9.31 -10.79
C PRO A 15 18.00 -10.49 -11.60
N ALA A 16 18.48 -10.66 -12.84
CA ALA A 16 18.05 -11.74 -13.73
C ALA A 16 18.67 -13.11 -13.36
N GLN A 17 19.79 -13.14 -12.63
CA GLN A 17 20.52 -14.35 -12.20
C GLN A 17 21.15 -14.15 -10.81
N SER A 18 21.47 -15.25 -10.13
CA SER A 18 21.91 -15.42 -8.72
C SER A 18 22.87 -14.39 -8.09
N PRO A 19 22.92 -14.30 -6.74
CA PRO A 19 21.94 -14.81 -5.76
C PRO A 19 20.79 -13.82 -5.54
N SER A 20 19.69 -14.29 -4.95
CA SER A 20 18.59 -13.41 -4.51
C SER A 20 19.13 -12.40 -3.51
N ASP A 21 18.74 -11.13 -3.66
CA ASP A 21 19.05 -10.08 -2.70
C ASP A 21 18.48 -10.48 -1.31
N PRO A 22 19.30 -10.60 -0.25
CA PRO A 22 18.84 -11.05 1.05
C PRO A 22 17.74 -10.17 1.64
N GLU A 23 17.81 -8.86 1.44
CA GLU A 23 16.79 -7.93 1.92
C GLU A 23 15.49 -8.09 1.12
N HIS A 24 15.58 -8.35 -0.19
CA HIS A 24 14.42 -8.69 -0.99
C HIS A 24 13.74 -9.98 -0.52
N THR A 25 14.52 -11.02 -0.26
CA THR A 25 14.03 -12.32 0.24
C THR A 25 13.36 -12.16 1.61
N ARG A 26 13.98 -11.37 2.49
CA ARG A 26 13.39 -10.99 3.79
C ARG A 26 12.05 -10.26 3.61
N ILE A 27 11.95 -9.31 2.68
CA ILE A 27 10.69 -8.61 2.40
C ILE A 27 9.62 -9.58 1.92
N LEU A 28 9.93 -10.51 1.01
CA LEU A 28 8.98 -11.52 0.54
C LEU A 28 8.50 -12.44 1.66
N HIS A 29 9.40 -12.85 2.55
CA HIS A 29 9.06 -13.66 3.72
C HIS A 29 7.95 -13.02 4.57
N LEU A 30 7.92 -11.68 4.70
CA LEU A 30 6.89 -10.98 5.47
C LEU A 30 5.47 -11.22 4.93
N PHE A 31 5.33 -11.51 3.63
CA PHE A 31 4.06 -11.74 2.94
C PHE A 31 3.79 -13.20 2.59
N GLY A 32 4.57 -14.14 3.14
CA GLY A 32 4.31 -15.57 2.95
C GLY A 32 2.94 -16.00 3.46
N ASP A 33 2.36 -17.05 2.88
CA ASP A 33 1.04 -17.58 3.26
C ASP A 33 1.11 -18.46 4.52
N SER A 34 1.62 -17.90 5.63
CA SER A 34 1.74 -18.56 6.93
C SER A 34 1.48 -17.59 8.07
N GLU A 35 0.91 -18.07 9.18
CA GLU A 35 0.65 -17.24 10.38
C GLU A 35 1.93 -16.67 11.01
N VAL A 36 3.09 -17.31 10.76
CA VAL A 36 4.39 -16.81 11.22
C VAL A 36 4.84 -15.55 10.47
N CYS A 37 4.35 -15.34 9.25
CA CYS A 37 4.73 -14.20 8.41
C CYS A 37 3.92 -12.96 8.83
N ALA A 38 4.61 -11.90 9.26
CA ALA A 38 4.00 -10.71 9.88
C ALA A 38 2.86 -10.06 9.09
N PHE A 39 2.91 -10.11 7.75
CA PHE A 39 1.95 -9.49 6.83
C PHE A 39 1.23 -10.51 5.94
N SER A 40 1.14 -11.77 6.39
CA SER A 40 0.40 -12.82 5.70
C SER A 40 -1.09 -12.51 5.58
N ILE A 41 -1.76 -13.17 4.62
CA ILE A 41 -3.21 -13.10 4.47
C ILE A 41 -3.95 -13.52 5.76
N HIS A 42 -3.41 -14.47 6.52
CA HIS A 42 -3.99 -14.95 7.78
C HIS A 42 -4.03 -13.82 8.83
N ASN A 43 -2.89 -13.16 9.03
CA ASN A 43 -2.75 -12.07 9.99
C ASN A 43 -3.54 -10.83 9.55
N LEU A 44 -3.59 -10.56 8.24
CA LEU A 44 -4.39 -9.48 7.67
C LEU A 44 -5.89 -9.70 7.86
N LEU A 45 -6.39 -10.92 7.63
CA LEU A 45 -7.79 -11.28 7.88
C LEU A 45 -8.13 -11.11 9.36
N GLN A 46 -7.26 -11.56 10.26
CA GLN A 46 -7.45 -11.42 11.70
C GLN A 46 -7.53 -9.94 12.14
N ALA A 47 -6.60 -9.10 11.66
CA ALA A 47 -6.59 -7.67 11.96
C ALA A 47 -7.78 -6.92 11.36
N GLY A 48 -8.29 -7.36 10.22
CA GLY A 48 -9.41 -6.74 9.52
C GLY A 48 -10.80 -7.19 9.95
N LYS A 49 -10.94 -8.10 10.93
CA LYS A 49 -12.26 -8.66 11.34
C LYS A 49 -13.30 -7.57 11.66
N SER A 50 -12.90 -6.50 12.35
CA SER A 50 -13.79 -5.38 12.67
C SER A 50 -14.25 -4.57 11.46
N TYR A 51 -13.56 -4.71 10.34
CA TYR A 51 -13.85 -4.06 9.06
C TYR A 51 -14.48 -5.03 8.04
N GLY A 52 -14.97 -6.19 8.50
CA GLY A 52 -15.68 -7.16 7.68
C GLY A 52 -14.78 -8.08 6.85
N LEU A 53 -13.46 -8.08 7.09
CA LEU A 53 -12.57 -9.04 6.43
C LEU A 53 -12.87 -10.45 6.97
N ALA A 54 -13.23 -11.34 6.05
CA ALA A 54 -13.46 -12.75 6.32
C ALA A 54 -12.98 -13.58 5.14
N ALA A 55 -12.58 -14.82 5.40
CA ALA A 55 -12.17 -15.75 4.36
C ALA A 55 -13.31 -15.91 3.33
N GLY A 56 -12.98 -15.75 2.04
CA GLY A 56 -13.94 -15.83 0.94
C GLY A 56 -14.74 -14.55 0.67
N SER A 57 -14.64 -13.52 1.51
CA SER A 57 -15.30 -12.23 1.28
C SER A 57 -14.40 -11.29 0.47
N TRP A 58 -15.01 -10.52 -0.44
CA TRP A 58 -14.32 -9.39 -1.05
C TRP A 58 -14.21 -8.22 -0.08
N VAL A 59 -13.12 -7.44 -0.21
CA VAL A 59 -12.77 -6.35 0.69
C VAL A 59 -12.53 -5.09 -0.12
N GLY A 60 -13.23 -4.01 0.23
CA GLY A 60 -13.04 -2.72 -0.43
C GLY A 60 -11.74 -2.02 -0.02
N PRO A 61 -11.26 -1.04 -0.81
CA PRO A 61 -10.02 -0.31 -0.54
C PRO A 61 -9.94 0.32 0.85
N TYR A 62 -11.03 0.93 1.33
CA TYR A 62 -11.09 1.52 2.67
C TYR A 62 -10.84 0.48 3.78
N ALA A 63 -11.60 -0.62 3.76
CA ALA A 63 -11.48 -1.69 4.75
C ALA A 63 -10.07 -2.32 4.73
N MET A 64 -9.48 -2.46 3.54
CA MET A 64 -8.10 -2.93 3.38
C MET A 64 -7.09 -1.97 4.03
N CYS A 65 -7.20 -0.66 3.79
CA CYS A 65 -6.34 0.33 4.44
C CYS A 65 -6.41 0.27 5.97
N ARG A 66 -7.62 0.11 6.54
CA ARG A 66 -7.82 0.00 7.98
C ARG A 66 -7.33 -1.33 8.56
N ALA A 67 -7.44 -2.41 7.81
CA ALA A 67 -6.85 -3.71 8.17
C ALA A 67 -5.32 -3.61 8.26
N TRP A 68 -4.66 -2.97 7.28
CA TRP A 68 -3.22 -2.70 7.35
C TRP A 68 -2.83 -1.84 8.56
N GLN A 69 -3.60 -0.78 8.83
CA GLN A 69 -3.37 0.08 10.00
C GLN A 69 -3.45 -0.69 11.31
N THR A 70 -4.45 -1.56 11.44
CA THR A 70 -4.63 -2.40 12.62
C THR A 70 -3.50 -3.42 12.76
N LEU A 71 -3.17 -4.12 11.67
CA LEU A 71 -2.11 -5.13 11.67
C LEU A 71 -0.75 -4.55 12.06
N ILE A 72 -0.36 -3.44 11.43
CA ILE A 72 0.92 -2.76 11.71
C ILE A 72 1.00 -2.30 13.17
N ARG A 73 -0.10 -1.76 13.71
CA ARG A 73 -0.18 -1.35 15.11
C ARG A 73 -0.06 -2.54 16.06
N THR A 74 -0.82 -3.61 15.83
CA THR A 74 -0.80 -4.81 16.67
C THR A 74 0.56 -5.51 16.64
N ASN A 75 1.17 -5.65 15.47
CA ASN A 75 2.50 -6.25 15.32
C ASN A 75 3.56 -5.48 16.11
N ARG A 76 3.41 -4.17 16.22
CA ARG A 76 4.32 -3.31 16.97
C ARG A 76 4.11 -3.39 18.48
N GLU A 77 2.87 -3.55 18.93
CA GLU A 77 2.52 -3.68 20.35
C GLU A 77 2.86 -5.08 20.91
N GLN A 78 3.11 -6.07 20.05
CA GLN A 78 3.44 -7.46 20.44
C GLN A 78 4.85 -7.90 19.97
N PRO A 79 5.93 -7.23 20.43
CA PRO A 79 7.30 -7.56 19.99
C PRO A 79 7.82 -8.92 20.50
N GLU A 80 7.11 -9.56 21.43
CA GLU A 80 7.42 -10.90 21.94
C GLU A 80 7.06 -12.00 20.91
N VAL A 81 6.10 -11.73 20.01
CA VAL A 81 5.55 -12.69 19.04
C VAL A 81 6.20 -12.54 17.67
N ILE A 82 6.62 -11.32 17.32
CA ILE A 82 7.19 -10.98 16.02
C ILE A 82 8.62 -10.55 16.23
N ASN A 83 9.55 -11.18 15.51
CA ASN A 83 10.96 -10.80 15.54
C ASN A 83 11.08 -9.31 15.20
N ARG A 84 11.88 -8.52 15.93
CA ARG A 84 12.02 -7.06 15.67
C ARG A 84 12.36 -6.76 14.21
N ASN A 85 13.09 -7.66 13.56
CA ASN A 85 13.46 -7.58 12.15
C ASN A 85 12.29 -7.78 11.16
N GLU A 86 11.12 -8.16 11.65
CA GLU A 86 9.88 -8.34 10.87
C GLU A 86 8.84 -7.26 11.17
N SER A 87 9.18 -6.30 12.04
CA SER A 87 8.33 -5.14 12.31
C SER A 87 8.25 -4.22 11.10
N PHE A 88 7.09 -3.58 10.92
CA PHE A 88 6.90 -2.59 9.86
C PHE A 88 7.76 -1.36 10.16
N PRO A 89 8.63 -0.89 9.26
CA PRO A 89 9.65 0.11 9.59
C PRO A 89 9.18 1.57 9.42
N MET A 90 7.87 1.80 9.26
CA MET A 90 7.31 3.09 8.85
C MET A 90 6.04 3.41 9.63
N ALA A 91 5.77 4.69 9.87
CA ALA A 91 4.46 5.13 10.29
C ALA A 91 3.43 4.86 9.17
N LEU A 92 2.18 4.61 9.53
CA LEU A 92 1.07 4.46 8.58
C LEU A 92 -0.01 5.49 8.90
N TYR A 93 -0.35 6.32 7.90
CA TYR A 93 -1.45 7.26 7.96
C TYR A 93 -2.50 6.91 6.92
N VAL A 94 -3.65 6.41 7.39
CA VAL A 94 -4.85 6.28 6.57
C VAL A 94 -5.60 7.60 6.62
N VAL A 95 -5.70 8.27 5.47
CA VAL A 95 -6.36 9.57 5.34
C VAL A 95 -7.84 9.33 5.14
N SER A 96 -8.58 9.31 6.24
CA SER A 96 -10.05 9.30 6.27
C SER A 96 -10.59 10.68 6.60
N GLY A 97 -11.80 11.00 6.10
CA GLY A 97 -12.53 12.20 6.52
C GLY A 97 -13.01 12.11 7.98
N ASP A 98 -13.85 13.06 8.39
CA ASP A 98 -14.42 13.10 9.73
C ASP A 98 -15.15 11.80 10.09
N GLU A 99 -15.08 11.40 11.37
CA GLU A 99 -15.64 10.14 11.89
C GLU A 99 -15.25 8.91 11.06
N ASP A 100 -13.96 8.80 10.73
CA ASP A 100 -13.40 7.68 9.94
C ASP A 100 -14.02 7.54 8.52
N GLY A 101 -14.71 8.58 8.02
CA GLY A 101 -15.38 8.58 6.72
C GLY A 101 -16.83 8.05 6.75
N GLU A 102 -17.34 7.61 7.91
CA GLU A 102 -18.69 7.04 8.09
C GLU A 102 -19.81 8.06 7.81
N ARG A 103 -19.54 9.36 8.00
CA ARG A 103 -20.51 10.44 7.72
C ARG A 103 -20.33 11.11 6.37
N GLY A 104 -19.44 10.59 5.54
CA GLY A 104 -19.00 11.27 4.33
C GLY A 104 -18.09 12.46 4.66
N GLY A 105 -17.27 12.83 3.67
CA GLY A 105 -16.31 13.92 3.81
C GLY A 105 -15.12 13.72 2.89
N ALA A 106 -14.64 14.82 2.32
CA ALA A 106 -13.40 14.90 1.57
C ALA A 106 -12.21 14.48 2.46
N PRO A 107 -11.50 13.36 2.19
CA PRO A 107 -10.37 12.99 3.04
C PRO A 107 -9.22 13.98 2.86
N VAL A 108 -8.99 14.89 3.80
CA VAL A 108 -7.91 15.88 3.68
C VAL A 108 -6.63 15.35 4.31
N VAL A 109 -5.52 15.40 3.56
CA VAL A 109 -4.20 15.05 4.09
C VAL A 109 -3.76 16.11 5.10
N CYS A 110 -3.91 15.81 6.40
CA CYS A 110 -3.43 16.67 7.46
C CYS A 110 -1.95 16.36 7.75
N ILE A 111 -1.08 17.26 7.32
CA ILE A 111 0.37 17.02 7.41
C ILE A 111 0.87 17.16 8.86
N ASP A 112 0.17 17.91 9.70
CA ASP A 112 0.52 18.00 11.12
C ASP A 112 0.22 16.67 11.83
N VAL A 113 -0.90 16.01 11.46
CA VAL A 113 -1.19 14.63 11.89
C VAL A 113 -0.14 13.66 11.37
N ALA A 114 0.21 13.73 10.09
CA ALA A 114 1.25 12.90 9.50
C ALA A 114 2.60 13.09 10.23
N ALA A 115 3.00 14.33 10.51
CA ALA A 115 4.23 14.62 11.23
C ALA A 115 4.20 14.09 12.67
N GLN A 116 3.07 14.25 13.36
CA GLN A 116 2.89 13.71 14.71
C GLN A 116 3.01 12.18 14.71
N LEU A 117 2.37 11.49 13.77
CA LEU A 117 2.50 10.04 13.60
C LEU A 117 3.95 9.64 13.38
N CYS A 118 4.72 10.40 12.59
CA CYS A 118 6.13 10.11 12.36
C CYS A 118 6.97 10.21 13.64
N TYR A 119 6.74 11.25 14.46
CA TYR A 119 7.44 11.43 15.74
C TYR A 119 7.01 10.39 16.77
N ASP A 120 5.72 10.10 16.87
CA ASP A 120 5.19 9.08 17.77
C ASP A 120 5.66 7.67 17.38
N PHE A 121 5.95 7.47 16.10
CA PHE A 121 6.51 6.21 15.64
C PHE A 121 7.96 6.01 16.07
N ASN A 122 8.75 7.07 16.22
CA ASN A 122 10.15 7.00 16.65
C ASN A 122 10.39 7.66 18.02
N LYS A 123 9.48 7.43 18.99
CA LYS A 123 9.54 8.02 20.35
C LYS A 123 10.90 7.87 21.04
N ASP A 124 11.61 6.78 20.78
CA ASP A 124 12.89 6.48 21.45
C ASP A 124 14.11 7.21 20.84
N GLN A 125 14.00 7.70 19.59
CA GLN A 125 15.15 8.22 18.84
C GLN A 125 15.07 9.73 18.55
N SER A 126 13.98 10.41 18.93
CA SER A 126 13.70 11.82 18.58
C SER A 126 13.88 12.14 17.08
N ALA A 127 13.83 11.12 16.22
CA ALA A 127 14.11 11.20 14.80
C ALA A 127 12.83 11.00 14.00
N TRP A 128 12.78 11.60 12.81
CA TRP A 128 11.68 11.35 11.88
C TRP A 128 11.62 9.88 11.48
N SER A 129 10.43 9.27 11.48
CA SER A 129 10.22 7.97 10.83
C SER A 129 9.64 8.15 9.43
N PRO A 130 10.05 7.31 8.46
CA PRO A 130 9.38 7.26 7.17
C PRO A 130 7.89 6.94 7.33
N ILE A 131 7.08 7.38 6.37
CA ILE A 131 5.62 7.24 6.44
C ILE A 131 5.04 6.67 5.14
N LEU A 132 4.12 5.73 5.32
CA LEU A 132 3.18 5.26 4.31
C LEU A 132 1.86 6.02 4.47
N LEU A 133 1.43 6.73 3.44
CA LEU A 133 0.12 7.36 3.37
C LEU A 133 -0.79 6.51 2.47
N LEU A 134 -2.00 6.22 2.95
CA LEU A 134 -3.05 5.58 2.17
C LEU A 134 -4.27 6.49 2.15
N VAL A 135 -4.72 6.87 0.95
CA VAL A 135 -5.84 7.80 0.75
C VAL A 135 -6.99 7.05 0.08
N PRO A 136 -7.90 6.41 0.84
CA PRO A 136 -9.11 5.82 0.28
C PRO A 136 -10.07 6.90 -0.25
N LEU A 137 -10.64 6.67 -1.43
CA LEU A 137 -11.46 7.62 -2.19
C LEU A 137 -12.63 6.92 -2.88
N VAL A 138 -13.68 7.71 -3.14
CA VAL A 138 -14.77 7.36 -4.06
C VAL A 138 -14.91 8.49 -5.07
N LEU A 139 -14.48 8.26 -6.32
CA LEU A 139 -14.36 9.30 -7.36
C LEU A 139 -15.53 9.33 -8.35
N GLY A 140 -16.63 8.67 -8.01
CA GLY A 140 -17.84 8.59 -8.80
C GLY A 140 -18.82 7.56 -8.25
N LEU A 141 -19.98 7.41 -8.89
CA LEU A 141 -20.99 6.43 -8.51
C LEU A 141 -20.73 5.09 -9.22
N ASP A 142 -20.90 5.06 -10.54
CA ASP A 142 -20.69 3.86 -11.36
C ASP A 142 -19.33 3.85 -12.08
N LYS A 143 -18.83 5.04 -12.42
CA LYS A 143 -17.56 5.27 -13.12
C LYS A 143 -16.89 6.48 -12.51
N ILE A 144 -15.57 6.55 -12.66
CA ILE A 144 -14.82 7.75 -12.28
C ILE A 144 -15.35 8.95 -13.05
N ASN A 145 -15.59 10.05 -12.35
CA ASN A 145 -15.93 11.30 -13.00
C ASN A 145 -14.73 11.76 -13.86
N PRO A 146 -14.90 12.01 -15.18
CA PRO A 146 -13.79 12.38 -16.07
C PRO A 146 -12.94 13.56 -15.60
N ARG A 147 -13.50 14.46 -14.76
CA ARG A 147 -12.75 15.58 -14.15
C ARG A 147 -11.56 15.12 -13.31
N TYR A 148 -11.61 13.91 -12.75
CA TYR A 148 -10.57 13.36 -11.88
C TYR A 148 -9.51 12.56 -12.63
N ILE A 149 -9.76 12.15 -13.88
CA ILE A 149 -8.81 11.33 -14.66
C ILE A 149 -7.44 12.03 -14.82
N PRO A 150 -7.35 13.33 -15.19
CA PRO A 150 -6.06 14.01 -15.26
C PRO A 150 -5.32 14.04 -13.93
N LEU A 151 -6.06 14.23 -12.83
CA LEU A 151 -5.49 14.29 -11.48
C LEU A 151 -4.97 12.92 -11.03
N LEU A 152 -5.70 11.85 -11.35
CA LEU A 152 -5.24 10.47 -11.12
C LEU A 152 -3.95 10.18 -11.88
N LYS A 153 -3.86 10.57 -13.16
CA LYS A 153 -2.63 10.44 -13.95
C LYS A 153 -1.47 11.18 -13.29
N GLU A 154 -1.71 12.39 -12.81
CA GLU A 154 -0.70 13.22 -12.14
C GLU A 154 -0.16 12.55 -10.87
N THR A 155 -0.98 11.81 -10.11
CA THR A 155 -0.49 11.10 -8.91
C THR A 155 0.61 10.09 -9.20
N PHE A 156 0.69 9.52 -10.41
CA PHE A 156 1.77 8.59 -10.81
C PHE A 156 3.08 9.29 -11.15
N THR A 157 3.06 10.60 -11.39
CA THR A 157 4.25 11.40 -11.68
C THR A 157 5.08 11.68 -10.42
N PHE A 158 4.47 11.56 -9.25
CA PHE A 158 5.14 11.84 -7.98
C PHE A 158 6.15 10.74 -7.62
N PRO A 159 7.40 11.09 -7.23
CA PRO A 159 8.40 10.12 -6.79
C PRO A 159 7.96 9.25 -5.60
N GLN A 160 7.05 9.77 -4.78
CA GLN A 160 6.47 9.12 -3.60
C GLN A 160 5.38 8.12 -3.98
N SER A 161 4.85 8.17 -5.20
CA SER A 161 3.71 7.36 -5.62
C SER A 161 4.02 5.87 -5.53
N LEU A 162 3.14 5.15 -4.83
CA LEU A 162 3.10 3.69 -4.76
C LEU A 162 2.01 3.11 -5.66
N GLY A 163 1.33 3.94 -6.45
CA GLY A 163 0.21 3.51 -7.27
C GLY A 163 -1.12 3.45 -6.51
N ILE A 164 -2.08 2.72 -7.09
CA ILE A 164 -3.48 2.72 -6.66
C ILE A 164 -3.95 1.29 -6.46
N LEU A 165 -4.53 1.01 -5.30
CA LEU A 165 -5.31 -0.20 -5.06
C LEU A 165 -6.78 0.09 -5.32
N GLY A 166 -7.47 -0.78 -6.05
CA GLY A 166 -8.87 -0.57 -6.39
C GLY A 166 -9.50 -1.82 -6.98
N GLY A 167 -10.58 -1.61 -7.73
CA GLY A 167 -11.36 -2.67 -8.34
C GLY A 167 -12.60 -3.00 -7.54
N LYS A 168 -13.31 -4.02 -8.00
CA LYS A 168 -14.66 -4.38 -7.52
C LYS A 168 -14.71 -5.84 -7.10
N PRO A 169 -15.82 -6.33 -6.50
CA PRO A 169 -15.98 -7.74 -6.22
C PRO A 169 -15.65 -8.63 -7.43
N GLY A 170 -14.70 -9.56 -7.25
CA GLY A 170 -14.22 -10.46 -8.30
C GLY A 170 -13.28 -9.84 -9.35
N ALA A 171 -12.90 -8.57 -9.21
CA ALA A 171 -11.99 -7.86 -10.11
C ALA A 171 -11.17 -6.78 -9.37
N SER A 172 -10.40 -7.17 -8.34
CA SER A 172 -9.43 -6.28 -7.67
C SER A 172 -8.18 -6.03 -8.51
N THR A 173 -7.64 -4.82 -8.47
CA THR A 173 -6.45 -4.46 -9.27
C THR A 173 -5.48 -3.62 -8.46
N TYR A 174 -4.18 -3.79 -8.70
CA TYR A 174 -3.15 -2.86 -8.24
C TYR A 174 -2.55 -2.14 -9.44
N ILE A 175 -2.92 -0.87 -9.62
CA ILE A 175 -2.47 -0.03 -10.73
C ILE A 175 -1.11 0.56 -10.37
N ALA A 176 -0.09 0.17 -11.12
CA ALA A 176 1.30 0.54 -10.88
C ALA A 176 1.75 1.75 -11.70
N GLY A 177 1.02 2.12 -12.75
CA GLY A 177 1.37 3.23 -13.62
C GLY A 177 0.29 3.55 -14.64
N VAL A 178 0.55 4.58 -15.45
CA VAL A 178 -0.31 4.99 -16.55
C VAL A 178 0.52 5.26 -17.80
N GLN A 179 -0.06 4.97 -18.95
CA GLN A 179 0.48 5.33 -20.26
C GLN A 179 -0.68 5.81 -21.12
N ASP A 180 -0.56 7.03 -21.65
CA ASP A 180 -1.65 7.71 -22.35
C ASP A 180 -2.94 7.67 -21.52
N ASP A 181 -4.04 7.15 -22.05
CA ASP A 181 -5.32 7.00 -21.34
C ASP A 181 -5.57 5.58 -20.83
N ARG A 182 -4.48 4.87 -20.51
CA ARG A 182 -4.51 3.48 -20.03
C ARG A 182 -3.76 3.33 -18.72
N ALA A 183 -4.34 2.60 -17.78
CA ALA A 183 -3.73 2.20 -16.52
C ALA A 183 -3.04 0.84 -16.69
N LEU A 184 -1.79 0.77 -16.26
CA LEU A 184 -1.00 -0.46 -16.19
C LEU A 184 -1.17 -1.08 -14.80
N TYR A 185 -1.59 -2.33 -14.71
CA TYR A 185 -1.95 -2.95 -13.43
C TYR A 185 -1.43 -4.38 -13.27
N LEU A 186 -1.30 -4.78 -12.01
CA LEU A 186 -1.10 -6.15 -11.57
C LEU A 186 -2.45 -6.76 -11.16
N ASP A 187 -2.66 -7.99 -11.61
CA ASP A 187 -3.90 -8.74 -11.48
C ASP A 187 -3.67 -9.93 -10.53
N PRO A 188 -4.35 -9.99 -9.37
CA PRO A 188 -4.19 -11.08 -8.42
C PRO A 188 -5.07 -12.31 -8.69
N HIS A 189 -5.90 -12.34 -9.75
CA HIS A 189 -6.89 -13.42 -9.97
C HIS A 189 -6.31 -14.69 -10.62
N GLU A 190 -5.05 -15.00 -10.33
CA GLU A 190 -4.40 -16.25 -10.69
C GLU A 190 -4.09 -17.04 -9.42
N VAL A 191 -4.67 -18.24 -9.31
CA VAL A 191 -4.41 -19.12 -8.17
C VAL A 191 -3.08 -19.83 -8.41
N GLN A 192 -2.14 -19.64 -7.49
CA GLN A 192 -0.82 -20.25 -7.50
C GLN A 192 -0.62 -21.11 -6.24
N MET A 193 0.31 -22.06 -6.30
CA MET A 193 0.69 -22.84 -5.12
C MET A 193 1.45 -21.97 -4.13
N ALA A 194 1.12 -22.08 -2.84
CA ALA A 194 1.85 -21.38 -1.78
C ALA A 194 3.32 -21.81 -1.76
N VAL A 195 4.22 -20.84 -1.70
CA VAL A 195 5.67 -21.06 -1.64
C VAL A 195 6.16 -20.70 -0.24
N ASN A 196 6.94 -21.59 0.37
CA ASN A 196 7.57 -21.29 1.66
C ASN A 196 8.90 -20.55 1.42
N ILE A 197 8.85 -19.23 1.53
CA ILE A 197 10.04 -18.37 1.49
C ILE A 197 10.49 -18.15 2.94
N ALA A 198 11.41 -18.98 3.43
CA ALA A 198 12.07 -18.71 4.70
C ALA A 198 13.04 -17.52 4.57
N SER A 199 13.18 -16.72 5.63
CA SER A 199 14.00 -15.49 5.61
C SER A 199 15.48 -15.73 5.27
N ASP A 200 16.00 -16.92 5.53
CA ASP A 200 17.38 -17.35 5.30
C ASP A 200 17.54 -18.19 4.01
N ASN A 201 16.45 -18.56 3.35
CA ASN A 201 16.48 -19.39 2.15
C ASN A 201 16.62 -18.54 0.88
N LEU A 202 17.86 -18.14 0.56
CA LEU A 202 18.20 -17.37 -0.64
C LEU A 202 18.02 -18.16 -1.96
N GLU A 203 17.77 -19.47 -1.88
CA GLU A 203 17.52 -20.35 -3.02
C GLU A 203 16.02 -20.58 -3.28
N ALA A 204 15.13 -19.99 -2.47
CA ALA A 204 13.70 -20.09 -2.67
C ALA A 204 13.29 -19.57 -4.06
N ASP A 205 12.46 -20.32 -4.77
CA ASP A 205 11.90 -19.87 -6.03
C ASP A 205 10.89 -18.73 -5.79
N THR A 206 11.30 -17.52 -6.14
CA THR A 206 10.48 -16.31 -5.99
C THR A 206 9.70 -15.97 -7.26
N SER A 207 9.76 -16.80 -8.31
CA SER A 207 9.19 -16.50 -9.62
C SER A 207 7.69 -16.15 -9.57
N SER A 208 6.91 -16.84 -8.73
CA SER A 208 5.47 -16.61 -8.53
C SER A 208 5.11 -15.24 -7.93
N TYR A 209 6.06 -14.57 -7.28
CA TYR A 209 5.90 -13.23 -6.69
C TYR A 209 6.21 -12.09 -7.67
N HIS A 210 6.54 -12.40 -8.93
CA HIS A 210 6.82 -11.41 -9.95
C HIS A 210 5.99 -11.67 -11.21
N CYS A 211 5.34 -10.62 -11.69
CA CYS A 211 4.60 -10.67 -12.94
C CYS A 211 5.48 -10.21 -14.11
N SER A 212 5.63 -11.06 -15.13
CA SER A 212 6.29 -10.73 -16.40
C SER A 212 5.31 -10.20 -17.47
N THR A 213 4.01 -10.27 -17.19
CA THR A 213 2.95 -9.85 -18.11
C THR A 213 2.48 -8.44 -17.74
N VAL A 214 2.61 -7.51 -18.67
CA VAL A 214 2.02 -6.17 -18.52
C VAL A 214 0.55 -6.26 -18.93
N ARG A 215 -0.34 -5.95 -18.00
CA ARG A 215 -1.79 -5.80 -18.26
C ARG A 215 -2.17 -4.34 -18.21
N ASP A 216 -3.16 -3.97 -19.00
CA ASP A 216 -3.63 -2.60 -19.09
C ASP A 216 -5.15 -2.50 -19.27
N MET A 217 -5.71 -1.37 -18.86
CA MET A 217 -7.14 -1.05 -19.05
C MET A 217 -7.33 0.45 -19.31
N PRO A 218 -8.37 0.87 -20.03
CA PRO A 218 -8.76 2.27 -20.11
C PRO A 218 -8.98 2.89 -18.72
N LEU A 219 -8.57 4.16 -18.54
CA LEU A 219 -8.70 4.87 -17.26
C LEU A 219 -10.16 5.02 -16.80
N ASP A 220 -11.11 5.10 -17.73
CA ASP A 220 -12.54 5.21 -17.44
C ASP A 220 -13.19 3.89 -16.97
N LEU A 221 -12.46 2.77 -17.07
CA LEU A 221 -12.88 1.46 -16.52
C LEU A 221 -12.33 1.19 -15.12
N ILE A 222 -11.48 2.07 -14.57
CA ILE A 222 -11.06 1.96 -13.17
C ILE A 222 -12.31 2.14 -12.29
N ASP A 223 -12.45 1.26 -11.30
CA ASP A 223 -13.53 1.37 -10.32
C ASP A 223 -13.43 2.69 -9.54
N PRO A 224 -14.54 3.42 -9.34
CA PRO A 224 -14.51 4.68 -8.60
C PRO A 224 -14.10 4.52 -7.14
N SER A 225 -14.23 3.34 -6.54
CA SER A 225 -13.71 3.02 -5.21
C SER A 225 -12.26 2.57 -5.31
N LEU A 226 -11.35 3.37 -4.74
CA LEU A 226 -9.92 3.10 -4.79
C LEU A 226 -9.20 3.66 -3.57
N ALA A 227 -7.93 3.34 -3.40
CA ALA A 227 -7.04 4.06 -2.50
C ALA A 227 -5.68 4.32 -3.15
N ILE A 228 -5.17 5.52 -2.95
CA ILE A 228 -3.88 5.96 -3.50
C ILE A 228 -2.82 5.84 -2.41
N GLY A 229 -1.67 5.25 -2.74
CA GLY A 229 -0.57 5.07 -1.82
C GLY A 229 0.59 6.03 -2.08
N PHE A 230 1.16 6.60 -1.02
CA PHE A 230 2.41 7.37 -1.08
C PHE A 230 3.39 6.92 -0.01
N TYR A 231 4.67 6.88 -0.35
CA TYR A 231 5.76 6.65 0.59
C TYR A 231 6.63 7.90 0.68
N CYS A 232 6.87 8.39 1.89
CA CYS A 232 7.79 9.48 2.18
C CYS A 232 8.86 9.01 3.15
N ARG A 233 10.12 9.03 2.69
CA ARG A 233 11.28 8.64 3.49
C ARG A 233 11.57 9.63 4.61
N ASP A 234 11.44 10.91 4.32
CA ASP A 234 11.76 11.98 5.24
C ASP A 234 10.71 13.10 5.25
N LYS A 235 10.89 14.05 6.18
CA LYS A 235 10.00 15.20 6.34
C LYS A 235 9.98 16.09 5.08
N GLY A 236 11.08 16.19 4.35
CA GLY A 236 11.16 16.97 3.12
C GLY A 236 10.28 16.38 2.03
N GLU A 237 10.31 15.06 1.85
CA GLU A 237 9.42 14.36 0.91
C GLU A 237 7.94 14.53 1.29
N LEU A 238 7.60 14.44 2.59
CA LEU A 238 6.23 14.70 3.04
C LEU A 238 5.79 16.14 2.77
N LEU A 239 6.66 17.12 3.02
CA LEU A 239 6.36 18.52 2.70
C LEU A 239 6.27 18.78 1.20
N SER A 240 6.99 18.04 0.36
CA SER A 240 6.83 18.13 -1.08
C SER A 240 5.43 17.69 -1.53
N LEU A 241 4.80 16.73 -0.83
CA LEU A 241 3.38 16.40 -1.04
C LEU A 241 2.43 17.57 -0.72
N ARG A 242 2.79 18.51 0.17
CA ARG A 242 2.01 19.75 0.38
C ARG A 242 2.00 20.63 -0.86
N PHE A 243 3.13 20.77 -1.55
CA PHE A 243 3.17 21.55 -2.79
C PHE A 243 2.45 20.83 -3.93
N MET A 244 2.48 19.50 -3.92
CA MET A 244 1.71 18.65 -4.83
C MET A 244 0.22 18.52 -4.42
N SER A 245 -0.17 19.10 -3.26
CA SER A 245 -1.47 18.89 -2.63
C SER A 245 -2.64 19.45 -3.40
N ARG A 246 -2.46 20.35 -4.38
CA ARG A 246 -3.60 20.77 -5.22
C ARG A 246 -4.27 19.58 -5.88
N VAL A 247 -3.51 18.60 -6.36
CA VAL A 247 -4.05 17.41 -7.02
C VAL A 247 -4.82 16.54 -6.04
N ILE A 248 -4.21 16.27 -4.89
CA ILE A 248 -4.81 15.42 -3.85
C ILE A 248 -6.01 16.13 -3.22
N GLN A 249 -5.87 17.41 -2.89
CA GLN A 249 -6.91 18.26 -2.32
C GLN A 249 -8.09 18.44 -3.28
N ILE A 250 -7.87 18.50 -4.59
CA ILE A 250 -8.95 18.49 -5.59
C ILE A 250 -9.57 17.10 -5.75
N LEU A 251 -8.78 16.02 -5.68
CA LEU A 251 -9.31 14.65 -5.68
C LEU A 251 -10.18 14.37 -4.46
N VAL A 252 -9.90 15.06 -3.34
CA VAL A 252 -10.63 14.87 -2.10
C VAL A 252 -11.80 15.84 -1.94
N SER A 253 -11.73 17.08 -2.47
CA SER A 253 -12.80 18.10 -2.40
C SER A 253 -13.95 17.89 -3.39
#